data_AF-A0A3C0MEP1-F1
#
_entry.id   AF-A0A3C0MEP1-F1
#
_cell.length_a   1.000
_cell.length_b   1.000
_cell.length_c   1.000
_cell.angle_alpha   90.00
_cell.angle_beta   90.00
_cell.angle_gamma   90.00
#
_symmetry.space_group_name_H-M   'P 1'
#
loop_
_entity.id
_entity.type
_entity.pdbx_description
1 polymer ?
#
loop_
_entity_poly.entity_id
_entity_poly.type
_entity_poly.pdbx_seq_one_letter_code
_entity_poly.pdbx_strand_id
1 'polypeptide(L)'
;SGMLSRAAIVGVMFALPPAQDNGLSAEAGRPSQIVLIVAVLSAIGGTFLLLPPLSAALCCAGAALAATVMGALSQRHLGGQTGDILGATQQVCELVILLTLLTQAAR
;
A
#
# COMPACT_ATOMS: atom_id res chain seq x y z
N SER A 1 -9.32 4.65 -5.73
CA SER A 1 -8.45 4.72 -4.53
C SER A 1 -8.25 3.35 -3.88
N GLY A 2 -9.32 2.58 -3.65
CA GLY A 2 -9.24 1.25 -3.01
C GLY A 2 -8.32 0.20 -3.64
N MET A 3 -8.06 0.24 -4.96
CA MET A 3 -7.13 -0.71 -5.60
C MET A 3 -5.67 -0.45 -5.23
N LEU A 4 -5.25 0.83 -5.20
CA LEU A 4 -3.89 1.24 -4.83
C LEU A 4 -3.62 1.00 -3.34
N SER A 5 -4.56 1.33 -2.47
CA SER A 5 -4.40 1.13 -1.03
C SER A 5 -4.37 -0.36 -0.65
N ARG A 6 -5.06 -1.24 -1.40
CA ARG A 6 -4.93 -2.71 -1.24
C ARG A 6 -3.62 -3.26 -1.80
N ALA A 7 -3.13 -2.76 -2.93
CA ALA A 7 -1.82 -3.15 -3.46
C ALA A 7 -0.68 -2.73 -2.50
N ALA A 8 -0.82 -1.60 -1.81
CA ALA A 8 0.12 -1.16 -0.79
C ALA A 8 0.24 -2.16 0.39
N ILE A 9 -0.88 -2.72 0.86
CA ILE A 9 -0.87 -3.79 1.88
C ILE A 9 -0.07 -5.00 1.39
N VAL A 10 -0.34 -5.46 0.17
CA VAL A 10 0.35 -6.62 -0.43
C VAL A 10 1.86 -6.36 -0.54
N GLY A 11 2.25 -5.14 -0.90
CA GLY A 11 3.65 -4.71 -0.93
C GLY A 11 4.34 -4.80 0.43
N VAL A 12 3.71 -4.27 1.48
CA VAL A 12 4.26 -4.33 2.85
C VAL A 12 4.32 -5.77 3.38
N MET A 13 3.28 -6.57 3.13
CA MET A 13 3.26 -7.99 3.49
C MET A 13 4.35 -8.80 2.78
N PHE A 14 4.65 -8.49 1.53
CA PHE A 14 5.73 -9.13 0.79
C PHE A 14 7.10 -8.72 1.33
N ALA A 15 7.29 -7.44 1.63
CA ALA A 15 8.59 -6.87 2.01
C ALA A 15 9.03 -7.24 3.44
N LEU A 16 8.09 -7.41 4.38
CA LEU A 16 8.40 -7.54 5.80
C LEU A 16 7.94 -8.89 6.39
N PRO A 17 8.66 -9.47 7.36
CA PRO A 17 8.17 -10.59 8.13
C PRO A 17 7.04 -10.15 9.08
N PRO A 18 6.15 -11.06 9.52
CA PRO A 18 5.30 -10.80 10.68
C PRO A 18 6.13 -10.44 11.92
N ALA A 19 5.67 -9.48 12.73
CA ALA A 19 6.39 -9.01 13.91
C ALA A 19 6.32 -9.95 15.13
N GLN A 20 5.32 -10.85 15.18
CA GLN A 20 5.16 -11.86 16.23
C GLN A 20 4.68 -13.17 15.62
N ASP A 21 5.23 -14.30 16.09
CA ASP A 21 4.92 -15.65 15.58
C ASP A 21 3.47 -16.11 15.87
N ASN A 22 2.77 -15.44 16.80
CA ASN A 22 1.48 -15.91 17.34
C ASN A 22 0.28 -14.96 17.06
N GLY A 23 0.39 -14.03 16.11
CA GLY A 23 -0.73 -13.14 15.73
C GLY A 23 -1.47 -13.62 14.47
N LEU A 24 -2.72 -13.18 14.26
CA LEU A 24 -3.51 -13.44 13.03
C LEU A 24 -2.77 -13.13 11.71
N SER A 25 -1.75 -12.26 11.74
CA SER A 25 -0.83 -12.00 10.60
C SER A 25 0.09 -13.18 10.24
N ALA A 26 0.34 -14.12 11.16
CA ALA A 26 1.09 -15.34 10.87
C ALA A 26 0.28 -16.31 10.00
N GLU A 27 -1.05 -16.36 10.19
CA GLU A 27 -1.96 -17.20 9.39
C GLU A 27 -2.20 -16.64 7.99
N ALA A 28 -2.14 -15.31 7.81
CA ALA A 28 -2.26 -14.68 6.49
C ALA A 28 -1.09 -14.98 5.54
N GLY A 29 0.07 -15.38 6.10
CA GLY A 29 1.28 -15.72 5.34
C GLY A 29 1.89 -14.55 4.55
N ARG A 30 2.97 -14.83 3.81
CA ARG A 30 3.56 -13.89 2.84
C ARG A 30 2.97 -14.15 1.46
N PRO A 31 2.47 -13.12 0.75
CA PRO A 31 1.96 -13.29 -0.61
C PRO A 31 3.08 -13.80 -1.53
N SER A 32 2.73 -14.66 -2.49
CA SER A 32 3.69 -15.08 -3.51
C SER A 32 4.08 -13.90 -4.42
N GLN A 33 5.23 -14.01 -5.07
CA GLN A 33 5.69 -12.98 -6.01
C GLN A 33 4.67 -12.73 -7.14
N ILE A 34 3.96 -13.78 -7.58
CA ILE A 34 2.89 -13.67 -8.57
C ILE A 34 1.73 -12.82 -8.04
N VAL A 35 1.31 -13.04 -6.79
CA VAL A 35 0.24 -12.25 -6.15
C VAL A 35 0.63 -10.78 -6.04
N LEU A 36 1.89 -10.49 -5.67
CA LEU A 36 2.41 -9.13 -5.64
C LEU A 36 2.34 -8.48 -7.02
N ILE A 37 2.86 -9.15 -8.05
CA ILE A 37 2.89 -8.62 -9.42
C ILE A 37 1.47 -8.34 -9.92
N VAL A 38 0.55 -9.28 -9.74
CA VAL A 38 -0.85 -9.11 -10.16
C VAL A 38 -1.52 -7.95 -9.41
N ALA A 39 -1.30 -7.84 -8.10
CA ALA A 39 -1.85 -6.75 -7.30
C ALA A 39 -1.32 -5.38 -7.75
N VAL A 40 -0.02 -5.26 -7.99
CA VAL A 40 0.61 -4.02 -8.43
C VAL A 40 0.18 -3.64 -9.85
N LEU A 41 0.22 -4.58 -10.80
CA LEU A 41 -0.15 -4.33 -12.19
C LEU A 41 -1.64 -3.97 -12.33
N SER A 42 -2.53 -4.67 -11.62
CA SER A 42 -3.96 -4.35 -11.63
C SER A 42 -4.23 -2.98 -11.01
N ALA A 43 -3.56 -2.63 -9.92
CA ALA A 43 -3.71 -1.31 -9.29
C ALA A 43 -3.18 -0.17 -10.17
N ILE A 44 -2.00 -0.33 -10.77
CA ILE A 44 -1.44 0.65 -11.70
C ILE A 44 -2.34 0.77 -12.94
N GLY A 45 -2.66 -0.35 -13.58
CA GLY A 45 -3.51 -0.39 -14.77
C GLY A 45 -4.88 0.26 -14.53
N GLY A 46 -5.55 -0.10 -13.44
CA GLY A 46 -6.83 0.50 -13.06
C GLY A 46 -6.73 2.01 -12.77
N THR A 47 -5.64 2.46 -12.15
CA THR A 47 -5.42 3.88 -11.86
C THR A 47 -5.20 4.69 -13.14
N PHE A 48 -4.36 4.22 -14.06
CA PHE A 48 -4.09 4.88 -15.33
C PHE A 48 -5.28 4.82 -16.31
N LEU A 49 -6.17 3.83 -16.14
CA LEU A 49 -7.42 3.76 -16.90
C LEU A 49 -8.44 4.82 -16.45
N LEU A 50 -8.46 5.16 -15.16
CA LEU A 50 -9.49 6.00 -14.55
C LEU A 50 -9.09 7.47 -14.35
N LEU A 51 -7.79 7.79 -14.38
CA LEU A 51 -7.27 9.12 -14.08
C LEU A 51 -6.37 9.64 -15.20
N PRO A 52 -6.27 10.98 -15.36
CA PRO A 52 -5.26 11.59 -16.24
C PRO A 52 -3.84 11.10 -15.89
N PRO A 53 -2.93 10.97 -16.87
CA PRO A 53 -1.61 10.35 -16.65
C PRO A 53 -0.80 10.97 -15.50
N LEU A 54 -0.82 12.30 -15.38
CA LEU A 54 -0.13 12.99 -14.29
C LEU A 54 -0.77 12.71 -12.92
N SER A 55 -2.10 12.75 -12.86
CA SER A 55 -2.87 12.43 -11.65
C SER A 55 -2.61 11.00 -11.18
N ALA A 56 -2.65 10.04 -12.13
CA ALA A 56 -2.36 8.64 -11.88
C ALA A 56 -0.94 8.44 -11.36
N ALA A 57 0.06 9.03 -12.02
CA ALA A 57 1.46 8.94 -11.60
C ALA A 57 1.68 9.48 -10.18
N LEU A 58 1.10 10.64 -9.85
CA LEU A 58 1.20 11.24 -8.53
C LEU A 58 0.51 10.37 -7.45
N CYS A 59 -0.65 9.79 -7.74
CA CYS A 59 -1.33 8.88 -6.82
C CYS A 59 -0.51 7.61 -6.57
N CYS A 60 0.05 7.01 -7.62
CA CYS A 60 0.92 5.84 -7.49
C CYS A 60 2.18 6.14 -6.68
N ALA A 61 2.85 7.26 -6.96
CA ALA A 61 4.05 7.68 -6.24
C ALA A 61 3.76 7.96 -4.76
N GLY A 62 2.67 8.68 -4.47
CA GLY A 62 2.25 8.99 -3.11
C GLY A 62 1.90 7.74 -2.31
N ALA A 63 1.15 6.81 -2.90
CA ALA A 63 0.81 5.53 -2.25
C ALA A 63 2.05 4.67 -1.98
N ALA A 64 2.98 4.59 -2.95
CA ALA A 64 4.23 3.85 -2.78
C ALA A 64 5.11 4.45 -1.67
N LEU A 65 5.23 5.78 -1.62
CA LEU A 65 5.97 6.47 -0.56
C LEU A 65 5.34 6.21 0.81
N ALA A 66 4.02 6.35 0.94
CA ALA A 66 3.30 6.10 2.18
C ALA A 66 3.50 4.65 2.66
N ALA A 67 3.35 3.67 1.77
CA ALA A 67 3.57 2.26 2.09
C ALA A 67 5.01 1.99 2.55
N THR A 68 5.99 2.60 1.88
CA THR A 68 7.42 2.45 2.22
C THR A 68 7.72 3.04 3.59
N VAL A 69 7.20 4.23 3.89
CA VAL A 69 7.38 4.88 5.20
C VAL A 69 6.74 4.04 6.30
N MET A 70 5.51 3.57 6.10
CA MET A 70 4.82 2.72 7.08
C MET A 70 5.55 1.41 7.31
N GLY A 71 6.06 0.76 6.25
CA GLY A 71 6.87 -0.44 6.36
C GLY A 71 8.20 -0.20 7.09
N ALA A 72 8.89 0.90 6.79
CA ALA A 72 10.12 1.26 7.50
C ALA A 72 9.88 1.52 8.99
N LEU A 73 8.77 2.19 9.34
CA LEU A 73 8.37 2.40 10.73
C LEU A 73 8.03 1.08 11.42
N SER A 74 7.28 0.19 10.76
CA SER A 74 6.93 -1.10 11.34
C SER A 74 8.16 -1.97 11.59
N GLN A 75 9.08 -2.01 10.61
CA GLN A 75 10.33 -2.74 10.76
C GLN A 75 11.20 -2.17 11.88
N ARG A 76 11.30 -0.84 11.99
CA ARG A 76 12.13 -0.18 13.01
C ARG A 76 11.57 -0.31 14.42
N HIS A 77 10.26 -0.23 14.59
CA HIS A 77 9.62 -0.15 15.91
C HIS A 77 9.10 -1.50 16.42
N LEU A 78 8.73 -2.40 15.52
CA LEU A 78 8.09 -3.68 15.86
C LEU A 78 8.90 -4.89 15.36
N GLY A 79 9.93 -4.68 14.53
CA GLY A 79 10.70 -5.77 13.93
C GLY A 79 10.02 -6.48 12.76
N GLY A 80 8.87 -5.99 12.29
CA GLY A 80 8.10 -6.61 11.20
C GLY A 80 6.75 -5.91 10.97
N GLN A 81 5.79 -6.61 10.37
CA GLN A 81 4.41 -6.15 10.15
C GLN A 81 3.40 -6.86 11.07
N THR A 82 2.31 -6.16 11.40
CA THR A 82 1.11 -6.71 12.07
C THR A 82 -0.14 -6.29 11.29
N GLY A 83 -1.28 -6.95 11.56
CA GLY A 83 -2.56 -6.63 10.93
C GLY A 83 -2.96 -5.16 11.12
N ASP A 84 -2.70 -4.59 12.31
CA ASP A 84 -2.97 -3.18 12.61
C ASP A 84 -2.11 -2.24 11.75
N ILE A 85 -0.83 -2.55 11.54
CA ILE A 85 0.05 -1.75 10.67
C ILE A 85 -0.37 -1.87 9.21
N LEU A 86 -0.79 -3.05 8.75
CA LEU A 86 -1.33 -3.21 7.39
C LEU A 86 -2.60 -2.38 7.21
N GLY A 87 -3.52 -2.42 8.17
CA GLY A 87 -4.72 -1.58 8.19
C GLY A 87 -4.40 -0.08 8.19
N ALA A 88 -3.47 0.34 9.06
CA ALA A 88 -3.00 1.73 9.10
C ALA A 88 -2.34 2.15 7.77
N THR A 89 -1.53 1.28 7.17
CA THR A 89 -0.89 1.53 5.88
C THR A 89 -1.93 1.78 4.80
N GLN A 90 -2.99 0.96 4.76
CA GLN A 90 -4.09 1.12 3.81
C GLN A 90 -4.77 2.48 3.98
N GLN A 91 -5.09 2.87 5.21
CA GLN A 91 -5.75 4.14 5.51
C GLN A 91 -4.87 5.34 5.15
N VAL A 92 -3.57 5.30 5.48
CA VAL A 92 -2.62 6.36 5.12
C VAL A 92 -2.47 6.47 3.60
N CYS A 93 -2.36 5.35 2.89
CA CYS A 93 -2.30 5.36 1.42
C CYS A 93 -3.58 5.94 0.81
N GLU A 94 -4.75 5.55 1.31
CA GLU A 94 -6.05 6.07 0.88
C GLU A 94 -6.11 7.60 1.07
N LEU A 95 -5.70 8.10 2.24
CA LEU A 95 -5.65 9.53 2.54
C LEU A 95 -4.70 10.30 1.61
N VAL A 96 -3.49 9.78 1.36
CA VAL A 96 -2.54 10.41 0.44
C VAL A 96 -3.11 10.50 -0.98
N ILE A 97 -3.77 9.44 -1.45
CA ILE A 97 -4.42 9.44 -2.77
C ILE A 97 -5.55 10.48 -2.81
N LEU A 98 -6.43 10.50 -1.81
CA LEU A 98 -7.55 11.45 -1.77
C LEU A 98 -7.08 12.90 -1.69
N LEU A 99 -6.05 13.20 -0.88
CA LEU A 99 -5.46 14.54 -0.81
C LEU A 99 -4.78 14.93 -2.14
N THR A 100 -4.11 13.98 -2.79
CA THR A 100 -3.50 14.21 -4.12
C THR A 100 -4.55 14.56 -5.15
N LEU A 101 -5.67 13.84 -5.18
CA LEU A 101 -6.78 14.13 -6.09
C LEU A 101 -7.46 15.46 -5.74
N LEU A 102 -7.65 15.75 -4.44
CA LEU A 102 -8.27 16.99 -3.98
C LEU A 102 -7.45 18.22 -4.40
N THR A 103 -6.12 18.18 -4.26
CA THR A 103 -5.24 19.29 -4.67
C THR A 103 -5.22 19.53 -6.18
N GLN A 104 -5.55 18.51 -6.99
CA GLN A 104 -5.65 18.62 -8.44
C GLN A 104 -7.03 19.10 -8.88
N ALA A 105 -8.09 18.70 -8.18
CA ALA A 105 -9.45 19.16 -8.44
C ALA A 105 -9.66 20.64 -8.08
N ALA A 106 -8.82 21.19 -7.19
CA ALA A 106 -8.83 22.60 -6.81
C ALA A 106 -8.12 23.54 -7.82
N ARG A 107 -7.71 23.03 -8.99
CA ARG A 107 -7.08 23.78 -10.08
C ARG A 107 -8.04 23.88 -11.26
#